data_AF-A0AAP2Y2U1-F1
#
_entry.id   AF-A0AAP2Y2U1-F1
#
_cell.length_a   1.000
_cell.length_b   1.000
_cell.length_c   1.000
_cell.angle_alpha   90.00
_cell.angle_beta   90.00
_cell.angle_gamma   90.00
#
_symmetry.space_group_name_H-M   'P 1'
#
loop_
_entity.id
_entity.type
_entity.pdbx_description
1 polymer ?
#
loop_
_entity_poly.entity_id
_entity_poly.type
_entity_poly.pdbx_seq_one_letter_code
_entity_poly.pdbx_strand_id
1 'polypeptide(L)' 'MRHIVLVLTLLVVGTLGYQMRYRVLNSLFGNSFIRSLAVRSFFNLPFVRDRLMKQVFR' A
#
# COMPACT_ATOMS: atom_id res chain seq x y z
N MET A 1 24.13 10.05 6.09
CA MET A 1 23.35 9.23 7.07
C MET A 1 21.91 8.93 6.65
N ARG A 2 21.09 9.90 6.19
CA ARG A 2 19.69 9.66 5.76
C ARG A 2 19.51 8.53 4.73
N HIS A 3 20.38 8.44 3.73
CA HIS A 3 20.27 7.42 2.67
C HIS A 3 20.55 6.00 3.18
N ILE A 4 21.49 5.85 4.11
CA ILE A 4 21.84 4.56 4.71
C ILE A 4 20.67 4.04 5.55
N VAL A 5 20.04 4.92 6.33
CA VAL A 5 18.85 4.58 7.12
C VAL A 5 17.70 4.15 6.21
N LEU A 6 17.46 4.86 5.11
CA LEU A 6 16.42 4.50 4.14
C LEU A 6 16.65 3.12 3.51
N VAL A 7 17.88 2.82 3.10
CA VAL A 7 18.24 1.52 2.50
C VAL A 7 18.09 0.38 3.51
N LEU A 8 18.52 0.58 4.75
CA LEU A 8 18.34 -0.37 5.84
C LEU A 8 16.87 -0.62 6.14
N THR A 9 16.06 0.44 6.17
CA THR A 9 14.61 0.33 6.44
C THR A 9 13.92 -0.45 5.32
N LEU A 10 14.28 -0.21 4.05
CA LEU A 10 13.76 -0.95 2.89
C LEU A 10 14.13 -2.43 2.93
N LEU A 11 15.37 -2.76 3.31
CA LEU A 11 15.83 -4.15 3.46
C LEU A 11 15.09 -4.88 4.58
N VAL A 12 14.90 -4.24 5.73
CA VAL A 12 14.18 -4.82 6.88
C VAL A 12 12.70 -5.02 6.54
N VAL A 13 12.05 -4.04 5.91
CA VAL A 13 10.65 -4.17 5.48
C VAL A 13 10.48 -5.24 4.41
N GLY A 14 11.40 -5.33 3.45
CA GLY A 14 11.38 -6.35 2.39
C GLY A 14 11.57 -7.77 2.92
N THR A 15 12.49 -7.95 3.87
CA THR A 15 12.78 -9.27 4.47
C THR A 15 11.67 -9.75 5.42
N LEU A 16 11.15 -8.86 6.27
CA LEU A 16 10.00 -9.15 7.14
C LEU A 16 8.73 -9.40 6.32
N GLY A 17 8.53 -8.63 5.24
CA GLY A 17 7.45 -8.85 4.28
C GLY A 17 7.55 -10.21 3.57
N TYR A 18 8.77 -10.71 3.31
CA TYR A 18 8.98 -12.02 2.70
C TYR A 18 8.70 -13.18 3.65
N GLN A 19 9.21 -13.12 4.88
CA GLN A 19 8.99 -14.17 5.89
C GLN A 19 7.53 -14.27 6.31
N MET A 20 6.89 -13.13 6.52
CA MET A 20 5.49 -13.08 6.90
C MET A 20 4.56 -12.99 5.69
N ARG A 21 4.97 -13.39 4.48
CA ARG A 21 4.20 -13.27 3.23
C ARG A 21 2.70 -13.40 3.43
N TYR A 22 2.24 -14.52 3.98
CA TYR A 22 0.82 -14.77 4.19
C TYR A 22 0.21 -14.04 5.39
N ARG A 23 0.94 -13.84 6.48
CA ARG A 23 0.46 -13.19 7.70
C ARG A 23 0.39 -11.67 7.55
N VAL A 24 1.38 -11.09 6.85
CA VAL A 24 1.42 -9.70 6.40
C VAL A 24 0.41 -9.47 5.31
N LEU A 25 0.30 -10.29 4.25
CA LEU A 25 -0.79 -10.13 3.27
C LEU A 25 -2.15 -10.20 3.96
N ASN A 26 -2.39 -11.17 4.83
CA ASN A 26 -3.67 -11.31 5.53
C ASN A 26 -3.94 -10.15 6.51
N SER A 27 -2.91 -9.61 7.17
CA SER A 27 -3.04 -8.42 8.03
C SER A 27 -3.18 -7.12 7.22
N LEU A 28 -2.47 -6.98 6.09
CA LEU A 28 -2.59 -5.85 5.17
C LEU A 28 -3.98 -5.79 4.53
N PHE A 29 -4.50 -6.94 4.09
CA PHE A 29 -5.83 -7.04 3.47
C PHE A 29 -6.95 -7.09 4.50
N GLY A 30 -6.71 -7.65 5.69
CA GLY A 30 -7.69 -7.76 6.78
C GLY A 30 -7.81 -6.51 7.64
N ASN A 31 -6.80 -5.64 7.67
CA ASN A 31 -6.83 -4.42 8.47
C ASN A 31 -7.50 -3.27 7.70
N SER A 32 -8.68 -2.86 8.18
CA SER A 32 -9.44 -1.71 7.66
C SER A 32 -8.61 -0.43 7.54
N PHE A 33 -7.58 -0.26 8.39
CA PHE A 33 -6.69 0.90 8.35
C PHE A 33 -5.84 0.94 7.08
N ILE A 34 -5.26 -0.20 6.69
CA ILE A 34 -4.40 -0.32 5.52
C ILE A 34 -5.24 -0.23 4.24
N ARG A 35 -6.43 -0.83 4.25
CA ARG A 35 -7.41 -0.67 3.17
C ARG A 35 -7.78 0.80 2.97
N SER A 36 -8.05 1.53 4.05
CA SER A 36 -8.36 2.97 4.00
C SER A 36 -7.19 3.79 3.46
N LEU A 37 -5.97 3.51 3.90
CA LEU A 37 -4.76 4.14 3.37
C LEU A 37 -4.56 3.88 1.88
N ALA A 38 -4.72 2.63 1.44
CA ALA A 38 -4.61 2.25 0.04
C ALA A 38 -5.68 2.96 -0.79
N VAL A 39 -6.96 2.89 -0.40
CA VAL A 39 -8.07 3.56 -1.10
C VAL A 39 -7.85 5.06 -1.15
N ARG A 40 -7.49 5.72 -0.04
CA ARG A 40 -7.18 7.16 -0.03
C ARG A 40 -6.02 7.51 -0.95
N SER A 41 -4.97 6.69 -0.98
CA SER A 41 -3.82 6.89 -1.87
C SER A 41 -4.21 6.77 -3.34
N PHE A 42 -5.04 5.79 -3.68
CA PHE A 42 -5.57 5.60 -5.04
C PHE A 42 -6.52 6.73 -5.46
N PHE A 43 -7.38 7.22 -4.56
CA PHE A 43 -8.29 8.34 -4.85
C PHE A 43 -7.59 9.70 -4.93
N ASN A 44 -6.44 9.86 -4.28
CA ASN A 44 -5.62 11.08 -4.37
C ASN A 44 -4.87 11.16 -5.72
N LEU A 45 -4.77 10.05 -6.46
CA LEU A 45 -4.25 10.08 -7.82
C LEU A 45 -5.34 10.60 -8.75
N PRO A 46 -5.10 11.73 -9.45
CA PRO A 46 -6.02 12.22 -10.46
C PRO A 46 -6.28 11.09 -11.45
N PHE A 47 -5.35 10.54 -12.21
CA PHE A 47 -5.71 9.52 -13.24
C PHE A 47 -6.68 8.37 -12.82
N VAL A 48 -6.60 7.87 -11.57
CA VAL A 48 -7.45 6.79 -11.05
C VAL A 48 -8.88 7.24 -10.72
N ARG A 49 -9.10 8.42 -10.10
CA ARG A 49 -10.47 8.88 -9.72
C ARG A 49 -11.43 8.98 -10.90
N ASP A 50 -11.01 9.55 -12.05
CA ASP A 50 -11.89 9.80 -13.20
C ASP A 50 -12.22 8.50 -13.87
N ARG A 51 -11.27 7.55 -13.89
CA ARG A 51 -11.47 6.26 -14.52
C ARG A 51 -12.53 5.47 -13.75
N LEU A 52 -12.44 5.47 -12.42
CA LEU A 52 -13.42 4.85 -11.54
C LEU A 52 -14.77 5.57 -11.58
N MET A 53 -14.79 6.91 -11.51
CA MET A 53 -16.04 7.68 -11.64
C MET A 53 -16.71 7.42 -12.99
N LYS A 54 -15.97 7.44 -14.10
CA LYS A 54 -16.52 7.08 -15.42
C LYS A 54 -17.08 5.66 -15.49
N GLN A 55 -16.59 4.74 -14.67
CA GLN A 55 -17.02 3.35 -14.66
C GLN A 55 -18.23 3.11 -13.75
N VAL A 56 -18.41 3.94 -12.71
CA VAL A 56 -19.58 3.90 -11.82
C VAL A 56 -20.78 4.64 -12.41
N PHE A 57 -20.54 5.71 -13.17
CA PHE A 57 -21.60 6.53 -13.79
C PHE A 57 -21.96 6.10 -15.23
N ARG A 58 -21.53 4.91 -15.68
CA ARG A 58 -21.91 4.31 -16.96
C ARG A 58 -22.78 3.09 -16.72
#